data_AF-A0A9E4CER8-F1
#
_entry.id   AF-A0A9E4CER8-F1
#
_cell.length_a   1.000
_cell.length_b   1.000
_cell.length_c   1.000
_cell.angle_alpha   90.00
_cell.angle_beta   90.00
_cell.angle_gamma   90.00
#
_symmetry.space_group_name_H-M   'P 1'
#
loop_
_entity.id
_entity.type
_entity.pdbx_description
1 polymer ?
#
loop_
_entity_poly.entity_id
_entity_poly.type
_entity_poly.pdbx_seq_one_letter_code
_entity_poly.pdbx_strand_id
1 'polypeptide(L)'
;MDMNLKVNELLDLALSRRNYVAGTLAGGVAALATPLGLGRAFAQGMSDVDILQFALTLEHLEARMYRDMLATNILSGKEMQYFQRFGAHEAAHVDALTSALNSVGADPVAAQESYNFPPFNNRGDILNFARTAEELGVGAYQGAAPAISNADYLAAAGSIVQVEARHAAIVRILIGAQPAPAAVTASRTVDQVLDVVNPILGN
;
A
#
# COMPACT_ATOMS: atom_id res chain seq x y z
N MET A 1 23.40 16.06 -1.24
CA MET A 1 22.01 16.55 -1.28
C MET A 1 21.22 15.64 -0.37
N ASP A 2 20.61 16.21 0.67
CA ASP A 2 20.04 15.46 1.80
C ASP A 2 18.83 14.63 1.34
N MET A 3 18.76 13.36 1.73
CA MET A 3 17.80 12.38 1.20
C MET A 3 16.37 12.67 1.68
N ASN A 4 16.26 13.25 2.89
CA ASN A 4 15.02 13.77 3.44
C ASN A 4 14.44 14.92 2.60
N LEU A 5 15.27 15.66 1.83
CA LEU A 5 14.76 16.72 0.96
C LEU A 5 13.97 16.16 -0.22
N LYS A 6 14.31 15.01 -0.80
CA LYS A 6 13.59 14.48 -1.97
C LYS A 6 12.24 13.86 -1.62
N VAL A 7 12.18 13.15 -0.48
CA VAL A 7 10.90 12.63 0.03
C VAL A 7 10.00 13.78 0.45
N ASN A 8 10.54 14.78 1.14
CA ASN A 8 9.79 15.99 1.47
C ASN A 8 9.43 16.81 0.22
N GLU A 9 10.26 16.85 -0.82
CA GLU A 9 9.92 17.51 -2.09
C GLU A 9 8.80 16.77 -2.84
N LEU A 10 8.77 15.44 -2.80
CA LEU A 10 7.68 14.65 -3.40
C LEU A 10 6.37 14.80 -2.59
N LEU A 11 6.48 14.84 -1.26
CA LEU A 11 5.36 15.11 -0.35
C LEU A 11 4.86 16.56 -0.49
N ASP A 12 5.77 17.54 -0.57
CA ASP A 12 5.47 18.97 -0.76
C ASP A 12 4.91 19.23 -2.17
N LEU A 13 5.38 18.50 -3.19
CA LEU A 13 4.80 18.58 -4.54
C LEU A 13 3.37 18.05 -4.56
N ALA A 14 3.09 16.97 -3.82
CA ALA A 14 1.74 16.44 -3.64
C ALA A 14 0.86 17.43 -2.83
N LEU A 15 1.39 18.02 -1.75
CA LEU A 15 0.69 18.96 -0.88
C LEU A 15 0.48 20.35 -1.49
N SER A 16 1.40 20.85 -2.33
CA SER A 16 1.32 22.15 -3.00
C SER A 16 0.23 22.15 -4.09
N ARG A 17 -0.01 21.00 -4.73
CA ARG A 17 -1.11 20.81 -5.69
C ARG A 17 -2.50 20.80 -5.03
N ARG A 18 -2.58 20.52 -3.72
CA ARG A 18 -3.81 20.62 -2.91
C ARG A 18 -4.40 22.02 -2.88
N ASN A 19 -3.54 23.06 -2.86
CA ASN A 19 -3.99 24.45 -2.82
C ASN A 19 -4.56 24.96 -4.15
N TYR A 20 -4.31 24.26 -5.26
CA TYR A 20 -4.89 24.59 -6.56
C TYR A 20 -6.26 23.94 -6.83
N VAL A 21 -6.64 22.90 -6.08
CA VAL A 21 -7.92 22.17 -6.26
C VAL A 21 -8.98 22.56 -5.22
N ALA A 22 -8.61 23.27 -4.15
CA ALA A 22 -9.53 23.76 -3.10
C ALA A 22 -10.58 24.81 -3.57
N GLY A 23 -10.76 25.00 -4.88
CA GLY A 23 -11.63 26.02 -5.46
C GLY A 23 -13.04 25.57 -5.87
N THR A 24 -13.40 24.29 -5.93
CA THR A 24 -14.75 23.90 -6.39
C THR A 24 -15.25 22.56 -5.84
N LEU A 25 -15.79 22.52 -4.62
CA LEU A 25 -16.71 21.45 -4.21
C LEU A 25 -17.81 22.00 -3.30
N ALA A 26 -18.81 22.64 -3.91
CA ALA A 26 -20.14 22.79 -3.35
C ALA A 26 -21.12 22.05 -4.27
N GLY A 27 -21.59 20.88 -3.84
CA GLY A 27 -22.62 20.13 -4.56
C GLY A 27 -22.41 18.63 -4.49
N GLY A 28 -23.12 17.98 -3.57
CA GLY A 28 -23.13 16.53 -3.45
C GLY A 28 -23.65 15.86 -4.72
N VAL A 29 -22.83 14.98 -5.29
CA VAL A 29 -23.25 13.88 -6.16
C VAL A 29 -22.42 12.68 -5.74
N ALA A 30 -23.10 11.60 -5.34
CA ALA A 30 -22.48 10.29 -5.20
C ALA A 30 -21.84 9.92 -6.55
N ALA A 31 -20.53 10.12 -6.68
CA ALA A 31 -19.79 9.64 -7.82
C ALA A 31 -19.84 8.12 -7.77
N LEU A 32 -20.62 7.51 -8.68
CA LEU A 32 -20.48 6.11 -9.02
C LEU A 32 -19.06 5.92 -9.56
N ALA A 33 -18.15 5.57 -8.65
CA ALA A 33 -16.81 5.09 -8.94
C ALA A 33 -16.94 3.83 -9.79
N THR A 34 -16.94 3.99 -11.11
CA THR A 34 -16.77 2.84 -12.00
C THR A 34 -15.36 2.30 -11.78
N PRO A 35 -15.17 0.98 -11.57
CA PRO A 35 -13.86 0.40 -11.32
C PRO A 35 -12.86 0.63 -12.47
N LEU A 36 -13.35 1.06 -13.65
CA LEU A 36 -12.55 1.32 -14.84
C LEU A 36 -12.06 2.77 -14.99
N GLY A 37 -12.64 3.74 -14.27
CA GLY A 37 -12.35 5.17 -14.46
C GLY A 37 -11.29 5.75 -13.52
N LEU A 38 -11.12 5.17 -12.33
CA LEU A 38 -10.29 5.75 -11.26
C LEU A 38 -8.79 5.47 -11.40
N GLY A 39 -8.38 4.39 -12.09
CA GLY A 39 -6.95 4.08 -12.27
C GLY A 39 -6.19 5.13 -13.10
N ARG A 40 -6.88 5.88 -13.97
CA ARG A 40 -6.28 7.03 -14.68
C ARG A 40 -5.97 8.22 -13.77
N ALA A 41 -6.60 8.31 -12.60
CA ALA A 41 -6.35 9.37 -11.63
C ALA A 41 -5.27 9.00 -10.60
N PHE A 42 -4.94 7.71 -10.43
CA PHE A 42 -3.97 7.25 -9.44
C PHE A 42 -2.57 7.83 -9.64
N ALA A 43 -2.10 7.90 -10.88
CA ALA A 43 -0.70 8.21 -11.19
C ALA A 43 -0.56 9.17 -12.38
N GLN A 44 -1.53 10.08 -12.57
CA GLN A 44 -1.44 11.08 -13.63
C GLN A 44 -0.16 11.94 -13.44
N GLY A 45 0.87 11.65 -14.24
CA GLY A 45 2.17 12.32 -14.19
C GLY A 45 3.24 11.64 -13.33
N MET A 46 3.00 10.45 -12.76
CA MET A 46 4.06 9.64 -12.14
C MET A 46 4.78 8.80 -13.20
N SER A 47 6.09 8.67 -13.07
CA SER A 47 6.85 7.69 -13.83
C SER A 47 6.68 6.29 -13.23
N ASP A 48 7.02 5.27 -14.01
CA ASP A 48 7.11 3.89 -13.51
C ASP A 48 8.02 3.77 -12.28
N VAL A 49 9.13 4.52 -12.25
CA VAL A 49 10.05 4.55 -11.10
C VAL A 49 9.34 5.13 -9.88
N ASP A 50 8.59 6.22 -10.01
CA ASP A 50 7.83 6.81 -8.90
C ASP A 50 6.78 5.83 -8.37
N ILE A 51 6.13 5.07 -9.26
CA ILE A 51 5.15 4.04 -8.87
C ILE A 51 5.83 2.91 -8.09
N LEU A 52 6.98 2.42 -8.55
CA LEU A 52 7.73 1.36 -7.86
C LEU A 52 8.28 1.84 -6.51
N GLN A 53 8.73 3.09 -6.39
CA GLN A 53 9.15 3.68 -5.12
C GLN A 53 7.99 3.81 -4.14
N PHE A 54 6.82 4.21 -4.64
CA PHE A 54 5.60 4.28 -3.84
C PHE A 54 5.20 2.89 -3.35
N ALA A 55 5.20 1.89 -4.23
CA ALA A 55 4.95 0.50 -3.84
C ALA A 55 5.96 0.02 -2.79
N LEU A 56 7.26 0.24 -2.99
CA LEU A 56 8.30 -0.17 -2.04
C LEU A 56 8.12 0.49 -0.65
N THR A 57 7.61 1.72 -0.59
CA THR A 57 7.25 2.38 0.68
C THR A 57 6.16 1.61 1.43
N LEU A 58 5.14 1.13 0.71
CA LEU A 58 4.05 0.33 1.30
C LEU A 58 4.55 -1.05 1.75
N GLU A 59 5.36 -1.73 0.93
CA GLU A 59 5.92 -3.04 1.28
C GLU A 59 6.81 -2.97 2.53
N HIS A 60 7.60 -1.90 2.68
CA HIS A 60 8.38 -1.67 3.90
C HIS A 60 7.50 -1.48 5.13
N LEU A 61 6.39 -0.74 4.99
CA LEU A 61 5.41 -0.55 6.05
C LEU A 61 4.78 -1.89 6.45
N GLU A 62 4.35 -2.72 5.49
CA GLU A 62 3.69 -4.00 5.77
C GLU A 62 4.67 -5.04 6.34
N ALA A 63 5.90 -5.11 5.81
CA ALA A 63 6.95 -5.95 6.39
C ALA A 63 7.24 -5.57 7.86
N ARG A 64 7.26 -4.26 8.18
CA ARG A 64 7.40 -3.78 9.56
C ARG A 64 6.17 -4.13 10.39
N MET A 65 4.97 -3.90 9.86
CA MET A 65 3.70 -4.18 10.51
C MET A 65 3.62 -5.64 10.96
N TYR A 66 3.87 -6.61 10.08
CA TYR A 66 3.82 -8.03 10.42
C TYR A 66 4.82 -8.42 11.49
N ARG A 67 6.05 -7.86 11.43
CA ARG A 67 7.06 -8.07 12.48
C ARG A 67 6.55 -7.60 13.84
N ASP A 68 5.97 -6.40 13.89
CA ASP A 68 5.49 -5.81 15.15
C ASP A 68 4.28 -6.56 15.70
N MET A 69 3.34 -6.97 14.84
CA MET A 69 2.20 -7.80 15.23
C MET A 69 2.63 -9.16 15.80
N LEU A 70 3.61 -9.82 15.19
CA LEU A 70 4.15 -11.10 15.68
C LEU A 70 4.88 -10.93 17.01
N ALA A 71 5.60 -9.82 17.21
CA ALA A 71 6.32 -9.52 18.44
C ALA A 71 5.39 -9.37 19.68
N THR A 72 4.10 -9.11 19.46
CA THR A 72 3.11 -9.05 20.56
C THR A 72 2.88 -10.40 21.24
N ASN A 73 3.18 -11.53 20.57
CA ASN A 73 2.84 -12.88 21.00
C ASN A 73 1.34 -13.12 21.30
N ILE A 74 0.45 -12.30 20.74
CA ILE A 74 -1.01 -12.43 20.91
C ILE A 74 -1.59 -13.50 19.99
N LEU A 75 -1.10 -13.58 18.75
CA LEU A 75 -1.56 -14.59 17.79
C LEU A 75 -0.97 -15.96 18.10
N SER A 76 -1.72 -17.01 17.82
CA SER A 76 -1.27 -18.40 18.01
C SER A 76 -1.83 -19.33 16.93
N GLY A 77 -1.34 -20.58 16.89
CA GLY A 77 -1.83 -21.61 15.97
C GLY A 77 -1.75 -21.17 14.50
N LYS A 78 -2.86 -21.33 13.77
CA LYS A 78 -2.92 -21.01 12.33
C LYS A 78 -2.76 -19.51 12.05
N GLU A 79 -3.23 -18.64 12.93
CA GLU A 79 -3.12 -17.18 12.74
C GLU A 79 -1.66 -16.75 12.75
N MET A 80 -0.90 -17.21 13.75
CA MET A 80 0.52 -16.96 13.83
C MET A 80 1.27 -17.51 12.60
N GLN A 81 0.94 -18.73 12.16
CA GLN A 81 1.58 -19.32 10.98
C GLN A 81 1.32 -18.53 9.70
N TYR A 82 0.08 -18.04 9.51
CA TYR A 82 -0.24 -17.17 8.38
C TYR A 82 0.51 -15.85 8.47
N PHE A 83 0.52 -15.19 9.64
CA PHE A 83 1.20 -13.90 9.79
C PHE A 83 2.72 -14.00 9.64
N GLN A 84 3.34 -15.11 10.06
CA GLN A 84 4.74 -15.41 9.77
C GLN A 84 4.97 -15.56 8.26
N ARG A 85 4.05 -16.23 7.56
CA ARG A 85 4.14 -16.40 6.11
C ARG A 85 3.95 -15.09 5.37
N PHE A 86 3.00 -14.25 5.78
CA PHE A 86 2.74 -12.95 5.18
C PHE A 86 3.93 -12.01 5.36
N GLY A 87 4.47 -11.89 6.58
CA GLY A 87 5.70 -11.12 6.80
C GLY A 87 6.90 -11.60 5.96
N ALA A 88 7.00 -12.90 5.67
CA ALA A 88 8.02 -13.42 4.76
C ALA A 88 7.75 -13.10 3.28
N HIS A 89 6.48 -13.00 2.88
CA HIS A 89 6.10 -12.53 1.55
C HIS A 89 6.39 -11.03 1.40
N GLU A 90 6.06 -10.19 2.38
CA GLU A 90 6.36 -8.75 2.31
C GLU A 90 7.86 -8.48 2.21
N ALA A 91 8.68 -9.26 2.92
CA ALA A 91 10.14 -9.19 2.75
C ALA A 91 10.57 -9.55 1.32
N ALA A 92 9.95 -10.56 0.71
CA ALA A 92 10.24 -10.92 -0.68
C ALA A 92 9.71 -9.89 -1.69
N HIS A 93 8.61 -9.20 -1.40
CA HIS A 93 8.10 -8.08 -2.21
C HIS A 93 9.05 -6.89 -2.16
N VAL A 94 9.52 -6.52 -0.96
CA VAL A 94 10.60 -5.52 -0.77
C VAL A 94 11.82 -5.86 -1.61
N ASP A 95 12.32 -7.10 -1.54
CA ASP A 95 13.50 -7.54 -2.29
C ASP A 95 13.28 -7.44 -3.81
N ALA A 96 12.09 -7.84 -4.29
CA ALA A 96 11.74 -7.79 -5.70
C ALA A 96 11.68 -6.35 -6.24
N LEU A 97 11.01 -5.44 -5.52
CA LEU A 97 10.92 -4.02 -5.90
C LEU A 97 12.28 -3.33 -5.82
N THR A 98 13.04 -3.59 -4.76
CA THR A 98 14.41 -3.09 -4.59
C THR A 98 15.30 -3.52 -5.76
N SER A 99 15.22 -4.79 -6.16
CA SER A 99 15.97 -5.32 -7.30
C SER A 99 15.55 -4.67 -8.62
N ALA A 100 14.24 -4.47 -8.84
CA ALA A 100 13.72 -3.80 -10.03
C ALA A 100 14.23 -2.35 -10.12
N LEU A 101 14.17 -1.60 -9.03
CA LEU A 101 14.66 -0.21 -8.96
C LEU A 101 16.18 -0.12 -9.20
N ASN A 102 16.96 -0.99 -8.56
CA ASN A 102 18.40 -1.06 -8.78
C ASN A 102 18.77 -1.39 -10.23
N SER A 103 18.00 -2.25 -10.90
CA SER A 103 18.27 -2.66 -12.29
C SER A 103 18.22 -1.50 -13.30
N VAL A 104 17.55 -0.40 -12.95
CA VAL A 104 17.47 0.82 -13.75
C VAL A 104 18.26 1.99 -13.16
N GLY A 105 19.13 1.71 -12.18
CA GLY A 105 19.98 2.72 -11.56
C GLY A 105 19.21 3.74 -10.71
N ALA A 106 17.97 3.43 -10.31
CA ALA A 106 17.28 4.19 -9.29
C ALA A 106 17.87 3.87 -7.91
N ASP A 107 17.69 4.78 -6.97
CA ASP A 107 18.07 4.62 -5.56
C ASP A 107 16.83 4.19 -4.77
N PRO A 108 16.66 2.90 -4.40
CA PRO A 108 15.44 2.42 -3.78
C PRO A 108 15.18 3.12 -2.44
N VAL A 109 13.92 3.51 -2.19
CA VAL A 109 13.54 4.12 -0.91
C VAL A 109 13.84 3.15 0.24
N ALA A 110 14.49 3.66 1.29
CA ALA A 110 14.80 2.87 2.47
C ALA A 110 13.59 2.76 3.40
N ALA A 111 13.52 1.66 4.14
CA ALA A 111 12.58 1.52 5.26
C ALA A 111 12.83 2.63 6.31
N GLN A 112 11.75 3.12 6.93
CA GLN A 112 11.88 4.03 8.06
C GLN A 112 12.38 3.28 9.30
N GLU A 113 13.12 3.98 10.18
CA GLU A 113 13.56 3.41 11.46
C GLU A 113 12.37 3.06 12.37
N SER A 114 11.30 3.84 12.27
CA SER A 114 10.08 3.73 13.09
C SER A 114 8.85 4.12 12.30
N TYR A 115 7.71 3.52 12.66
CA TYR A 115 6.39 3.82 12.12
C TYR A 115 5.43 4.02 13.31
N ASN A 116 4.47 4.92 13.16
CA ASN A 116 3.44 5.26 14.14
C ASN A 116 2.23 4.32 14.01
N PHE A 117 2.44 3.01 14.15
CA PHE A 117 1.32 2.07 14.16
C PHE A 117 0.41 2.30 15.37
N PRO A 118 -0.91 2.08 15.21
CA PRO A 118 -1.79 1.97 16.38
C PRO A 118 -1.34 0.79 17.26
N PRO A 119 -1.66 0.82 18.57
CA PRO A 119 -1.26 -0.26 19.45
C PRO A 119 -1.99 -1.56 19.12
N PHE A 120 -1.26 -2.67 19.09
CA PHE A 120 -1.79 -4.02 18.87
C PHE A 120 -2.03 -4.73 20.20
N ASN A 121 -3.06 -4.32 20.95
CA ASN A 121 -3.28 -4.80 22.32
C ASN A 121 -4.01 -6.14 22.40
N ASN A 122 -4.75 -6.49 21.35
CA ASN A 122 -5.53 -7.71 21.30
C ASN A 122 -5.63 -8.26 19.87
N ARG A 123 -6.13 -9.50 19.74
CA ARG A 123 -6.30 -10.18 18.45
C ARG A 123 -7.15 -9.37 17.46
N GLY A 124 -8.17 -8.67 17.95
CA GLY A 124 -9.04 -7.83 17.13
C GLY A 124 -8.29 -6.64 16.52
N ASP A 125 -7.45 -5.96 17.31
CA ASP A 125 -6.62 -4.85 16.83
C ASP A 125 -5.72 -5.32 15.68
N ILE A 126 -5.05 -6.46 15.86
CA ILE A 126 -4.13 -7.05 14.88
C ILE A 126 -4.86 -7.41 13.58
N LEU A 127 -5.93 -8.21 13.66
CA LEU A 127 -6.60 -8.71 12.46
C LEU A 127 -7.35 -7.61 11.69
N ASN A 128 -7.93 -6.64 12.39
CA ASN A 128 -8.61 -5.52 11.73
C ASN A 128 -7.62 -4.58 11.05
N PHE A 129 -6.46 -4.33 11.67
CA PHE A 129 -5.42 -3.52 11.04
C PHE A 129 -4.82 -4.25 9.83
N ALA A 130 -4.45 -5.52 9.97
CA ALA A 130 -3.95 -6.34 8.86
C ALA A 130 -4.93 -6.34 7.69
N ARG A 131 -6.25 -6.53 7.94
CA ARG A 131 -7.26 -6.43 6.88
C ARG A 131 -7.18 -5.08 6.16
N THR A 132 -7.04 -4.00 6.92
CA THR A 132 -7.07 -2.64 6.38
C THR A 132 -5.83 -2.35 5.52
N ALA A 133 -4.65 -2.77 5.98
CA ALA A 133 -3.40 -2.66 5.24
C ALA A 133 -3.45 -3.46 3.93
N GLU A 134 -3.79 -4.74 4.02
CA GLU A 134 -3.85 -5.64 2.87
C GLU A 134 -4.87 -5.19 1.81
N GLU A 135 -6.05 -4.74 2.23
CA GLU A 135 -7.05 -4.19 1.30
C GLU A 135 -6.60 -2.86 0.68
N LEU A 136 -5.81 -2.07 1.41
CA LEU A 136 -5.19 -0.85 0.89
C LEU A 136 -4.14 -1.18 -0.17
N GLY A 137 -3.25 -2.14 0.10
CA GLY A 137 -2.22 -2.63 -0.81
C GLY A 137 -2.83 -3.12 -2.13
N VAL A 138 -3.84 -3.99 -2.07
CA VAL A 138 -4.55 -4.45 -3.28
C VAL A 138 -5.15 -3.29 -4.07
N GLY A 139 -5.80 -2.36 -3.37
CA GLY A 139 -6.39 -1.17 -4.01
C GLY A 139 -5.36 -0.24 -4.63
N ALA A 140 -4.18 -0.10 -4.00
CA ALA A 140 -3.07 0.71 -4.48
C ALA A 140 -2.45 0.12 -5.76
N TYR A 141 -2.11 -1.17 -5.76
CA TYR A 141 -1.61 -1.85 -6.96
C TYR A 141 -2.63 -1.80 -8.11
N GLN A 142 -3.90 -2.06 -7.82
CA GLN A 142 -4.98 -1.98 -8.82
C GLN A 142 -5.17 -0.54 -9.36
N GLY A 143 -4.92 0.48 -8.53
CA GLY A 143 -4.90 1.88 -8.94
C GLY A 143 -3.70 2.22 -9.82
N ALA A 144 -2.52 1.68 -9.48
CA ALA A 144 -1.26 1.89 -10.18
C ALA A 144 -1.22 1.27 -11.56
N ALA A 145 -1.80 0.08 -11.72
CA ALA A 145 -1.62 -0.76 -12.91
C ALA A 145 -1.81 -0.02 -14.25
N PRO A 146 -2.83 0.84 -14.46
CA PRO A 146 -3.01 1.54 -15.73
C PRO A 146 -1.96 2.61 -16.05
N ALA A 147 -1.17 3.03 -15.06
CA ALA A 147 -0.13 4.03 -15.23
C ALA A 147 1.27 3.43 -15.41
N ILE A 148 1.44 2.13 -15.16
CA ILE A 148 2.70 1.43 -15.40
C ILE A 148 2.85 1.19 -16.91
N SER A 149 3.87 1.80 -17.50
CA SER A 149 4.12 1.74 -18.94
C SER A 149 5.03 0.58 -19.36
N ASN A 150 5.95 0.17 -18.48
CA ASN A 150 6.84 -0.96 -18.69
C ASN A 150 6.12 -2.28 -18.37
N ALA A 151 6.10 -3.19 -19.35
CA ALA A 151 5.43 -4.48 -19.23
C ALA A 151 6.02 -5.38 -18.14
N ASP A 152 7.33 -5.33 -17.90
CA ASP A 152 7.99 -6.14 -16.87
C ASP A 152 7.61 -5.65 -15.48
N TYR A 153 7.49 -4.34 -15.29
CA TYR A 153 7.02 -3.76 -14.02
C TYR A 153 5.54 -4.03 -13.79
N LEU A 154 4.73 -3.97 -14.84
CA LEU A 154 3.32 -4.33 -14.76
C LEU A 154 3.16 -5.81 -14.41
N ALA A 155 4.00 -6.70 -14.97
CA ALA A 155 4.01 -8.11 -14.63
C ALA A 155 4.46 -8.35 -13.17
N ALA A 156 5.48 -7.65 -12.70
CA ALA A 156 5.93 -7.72 -11.30
C ALA A 156 4.84 -7.24 -10.33
N ALA A 157 4.25 -6.06 -10.57
CA ALA A 157 3.12 -5.54 -9.80
C ALA A 157 1.92 -6.51 -9.82
N GLY A 158 1.63 -7.11 -10.98
CA GLY A 158 0.60 -8.12 -11.15
C GLY A 158 0.88 -9.40 -10.35
N SER A 159 2.15 -9.78 -10.16
CA SER A 159 2.53 -10.92 -9.31
C SER A 159 2.31 -10.62 -7.83
N ILE A 160 2.71 -9.44 -7.37
CA ILE A 160 2.61 -9.03 -5.96
C ILE A 160 1.13 -8.88 -5.56
N VAL A 161 0.34 -8.13 -6.33
CA VAL A 161 -1.09 -7.87 -5.98
C VAL A 161 -1.93 -9.15 -5.85
N GLN A 162 -1.57 -10.23 -6.55
CA GLN A 162 -2.24 -11.52 -6.41
C GLN A 162 -1.94 -12.18 -5.05
N VAL A 163 -0.77 -11.95 -4.47
CA VAL A 163 -0.38 -12.44 -3.14
C VAL A 163 -1.09 -11.61 -2.08
N GLU A 164 -1.04 -10.27 -2.17
CA GLU A 164 -1.80 -9.32 -1.33
C GLU A 164 -3.29 -9.69 -1.26
N ALA A 165 -3.91 -9.98 -2.42
CA ALA A 165 -5.31 -10.35 -2.47
C ALA A 165 -5.62 -11.65 -1.70
N ARG A 166 -4.67 -12.59 -1.62
CA ARG A 166 -4.81 -13.83 -0.84
C ARG A 166 -4.60 -13.57 0.64
N HIS A 167 -3.67 -12.70 1.03
CA HIS A 167 -3.51 -12.26 2.40
C HIS A 167 -4.80 -11.60 2.90
N ALA A 168 -5.31 -10.60 2.17
CA ALA A 168 -6.59 -9.93 2.46
C ALA A 168 -7.74 -10.93 2.62
N ALA A 169 -7.87 -11.91 1.71
CA ALA A 169 -8.91 -12.94 1.78
C ALA A 169 -8.77 -13.84 3.02
N ILE A 170 -7.54 -14.25 3.37
CA ILE A 170 -7.29 -15.06 4.57
C ILE A 170 -7.60 -14.26 5.85
N VAL A 171 -7.15 -13.00 5.94
CA VAL A 171 -7.43 -12.16 7.11
C VAL A 171 -8.95 -11.96 7.27
N ARG A 172 -9.69 -11.77 6.18
CA ARG A 172 -11.15 -11.72 6.20
C ARG A 172 -11.77 -13.00 6.76
N ILE A 173 -11.28 -14.18 6.36
CA ILE A 173 -11.74 -15.46 6.93
C ILE A 173 -11.46 -15.52 8.44
N LEU A 174 -10.28 -15.08 8.89
CA LEU A 174 -9.90 -15.09 10.31
C LEU A 174 -10.81 -14.21 11.18
N ILE A 175 -11.39 -13.14 10.62
CA ILE A 175 -12.36 -12.28 11.32
C ILE A 175 -13.83 -12.65 11.06
N GLY A 176 -14.10 -13.74 10.32
CA GLY A 176 -15.46 -14.18 10.00
C GLY A 176 -16.18 -13.35 8.92
N ALA A 177 -15.44 -12.62 8.09
CA ALA A 177 -15.96 -11.83 6.98
C ALA A 177 -15.94 -12.61 5.65
N GLN A 178 -16.67 -12.11 4.64
CA GLN A 178 -16.66 -12.67 3.29
C GLN A 178 -15.28 -12.48 2.63
N PRO A 179 -14.57 -13.55 2.21
CA PRO A 179 -13.20 -13.43 1.67
C PRO A 179 -13.11 -12.59 0.38
N ALA A 180 -14.16 -12.63 -0.44
CA ALA A 180 -14.30 -11.84 -1.67
C ALA A 180 -15.62 -11.04 -1.63
N PRO A 181 -15.66 -9.89 -0.94
CA PRO A 181 -16.90 -9.15 -0.70
C PRO A 181 -17.38 -8.34 -1.91
N ALA A 182 -16.58 -8.23 -2.96
CA ALA A 182 -16.94 -7.52 -4.19
C ALA A 182 -16.48 -8.34 -5.42
N ALA A 183 -17.22 -8.21 -6.53
CA ALA A 183 -16.89 -8.87 -7.79
C ALA A 183 -15.64 -8.26 -8.48
N VAL A 184 -15.34 -6.99 -8.17
CA VAL A 184 -14.18 -6.27 -8.69
C VAL A 184 -13.58 -5.47 -7.53
N THR A 185 -12.26 -5.52 -7.37
CA THR A 185 -11.57 -4.68 -6.39
C THR A 185 -11.57 -3.22 -6.85
N ALA A 186 -11.95 -2.32 -5.95
CA ALA A 186 -11.90 -0.89 -6.23
C ALA A 186 -10.44 -0.41 -6.25
N SER A 187 -10.04 0.28 -7.32
CA SER A 187 -8.81 1.06 -7.34
C SER A 187 -8.83 2.14 -6.27
N ARG A 188 -7.69 2.35 -5.62
CA ARG A 188 -7.43 3.57 -4.83
C ARG A 188 -6.72 4.59 -5.70
N THR A 189 -6.72 5.87 -5.30
CA THR A 189 -5.79 6.92 -5.81
C THR A 189 -4.59 7.04 -4.86
N VAL A 190 -3.49 7.67 -5.28
CA VAL A 190 -2.36 7.95 -4.36
C VAL A 190 -2.82 8.74 -3.14
N ASP A 191 -3.65 9.78 -3.32
CA ASP A 191 -4.20 10.56 -2.21
C ASP A 191 -4.98 9.68 -1.21
N GLN A 192 -5.82 8.77 -1.69
CA GLN A 192 -6.57 7.86 -0.82
C GLN A 192 -5.67 6.89 -0.05
N VAL A 193 -4.53 6.51 -0.63
CA VAL A 193 -3.54 5.68 0.06
C VAL A 193 -2.79 6.51 1.10
N LEU A 194 -2.35 7.71 0.73
CA LEU A 194 -1.65 8.64 1.61
C LEU A 194 -2.51 9.11 2.78
N ASP A 195 -3.82 9.27 2.61
CA ASP A 195 -4.76 9.59 3.69
C ASP A 195 -4.72 8.55 4.82
N VAL A 196 -4.46 7.28 4.48
CA VAL A 196 -4.32 6.18 5.45
C VAL A 196 -2.89 6.06 5.97
N VAL A 197 -1.90 6.24 5.09
CA VAL A 197 -0.49 5.94 5.36
C VAL A 197 0.25 7.08 6.04
N ASN A 198 -0.04 8.35 5.75
CA ASN A 198 0.68 9.50 6.32
C ASN A 198 0.68 9.52 7.86
N PRO A 199 -0.46 9.26 8.55
CA PRO A 199 -0.45 9.18 10.02
C PRO A 199 0.51 8.10 10.56
N ILE A 200 0.71 7.01 9.80
CA ILE A 200 1.60 5.90 10.15
C ILE A 200 3.06 6.26 9.87
N LEU A 201 3.34 7.00 8.78
CA LEU A 201 4.69 7.47 8.45
C LEU A 201 5.19 8.59 9.37
N GLY A 202 4.29 9.22 10.13
CA GLY A 202 4.63 10.33 11.03
C GLY A 202 4.85 11.66 10.31
N ASN A 203 4.24 11.82 9.14
CA ASN A 203 4.27 13.04 8.30
C ASN A 203 3.00 13.89 8.47
#